data_AF-A0A937JSH2-F1
#
_entry.id   AF-A0A937JSH2-F1
#
_cell.length_a   1.000
_cell.length_b   1.000
_cell.length_c   1.000
_cell.angle_alpha   90.00
_cell.angle_beta   90.00
_cell.angle_gamma   90.00
#
_symmetry.space_group_name_H-M   'P 1'
#
loop_
_entity.id
_entity.type
_entity.pdbx_description
1 polymer ?
#
loop_
_entity_poly.entity_id
_entity_poly.type
_entity_poly.pdbx_seq_one_letter_code
_entity_poly.pdbx_strand_id
1 'polypeptide(L)'
;MPPQDRILLPNPYKVYTNGSLVTNAPYRGATAKNLPIVNTFTGTPGCYVACYSRTATNSVYSVGDGIYVMGQVRVPGSYAGRICLPKGFEAADISAEFQFKRLCMEQLPKVCRNYSCWAGGDTGGWFGTP
;
A
#
# COMPACT_ATOMS: atom_id res chain seq x y z
N MET A 1 -11.59 11.09 -13.96
CA MET A 1 -10.73 9.90 -13.73
C MET A 1 -11.62 8.70 -13.47
N PRO A 2 -11.32 7.46 -13.94
CA PRO A 2 -12.13 6.30 -13.60
C PRO A 2 -12.16 6.09 -12.08
N PRO A 3 -13.23 5.50 -11.52
CA PRO A 3 -13.27 5.16 -10.10
C PRO A 3 -12.07 4.29 -9.75
N GLN A 4 -11.28 4.70 -8.76
CA GLN A 4 -10.01 4.04 -8.44
C GLN A 4 -10.20 2.59 -8.01
N ASP A 5 -11.38 2.27 -7.48
CA ASP A 5 -11.80 0.93 -7.09
C ASP A 5 -11.84 -0.08 -8.27
N ARG A 6 -11.72 0.41 -9.51
CA ARG A 6 -11.68 -0.40 -10.75
C ARG A 6 -10.26 -0.57 -11.32
N ILE A 7 -9.26 0.10 -10.75
CA ILE A 7 -7.91 0.14 -11.31
C ILE A 7 -7.06 -1.03 -10.76
N LEU A 8 -6.48 -1.79 -11.69
CA LEU A 8 -5.41 -2.74 -11.41
C LEU A 8 -4.07 -2.08 -11.74
N LEU A 9 -3.23 -1.92 -10.72
CA LEU A 9 -1.89 -1.37 -10.86
C LEU A 9 -0.95 -2.48 -11.38
N PRO A 10 -0.03 -2.19 -12.31
CA PRO A 10 0.97 -3.15 -12.74
C PRO A 10 1.93 -3.49 -11.59
N ASN A 11 2.56 -4.67 -11.68
CA ASN A 11 3.59 -5.10 -10.74
C ASN A 11 4.95 -5.27 -11.46
N PRO A 12 6.01 -4.55 -11.06
CA PRO A 12 6.02 -3.49 -10.05
C PRO A 12 5.36 -2.19 -10.57
N TYR A 13 4.92 -1.34 -9.64
CA TYR A 13 4.50 0.03 -9.95
C TYR A 13 5.64 1.00 -9.65
N LYS A 14 5.86 1.98 -10.52
CA LYS A 14 6.94 2.95 -10.32
C LYS A 14 6.42 4.13 -9.50
N VAL A 15 7.06 4.38 -8.36
CA VAL A 15 6.81 5.56 -7.52
C VAL A 15 8.09 6.38 -7.42
N TYR A 16 7.95 7.66 -7.08
CA TYR A 16 9.06 8.60 -6.98
C TYR A 16 9.04 9.24 -5.61
N THR A 17 10.17 9.22 -4.90
CA THR A 17 10.26 9.77 -3.54
C THR A 17 11.60 10.44 -3.27
N ASN A 18 11.60 11.45 -2.42
CA ASN A 18 12.79 12.06 -1.83
C ASN A 18 12.93 11.76 -0.33
N GLY A 19 12.12 10.83 0.21
CA GLY A 19 12.07 10.49 1.63
C GLY A 19 11.00 11.24 2.44
N SER A 20 10.46 12.35 1.92
CA SER A 20 9.38 13.12 2.58
C SER A 20 8.08 13.15 1.78
N LEU A 21 8.17 13.07 0.45
CA LEU A 21 7.04 13.01 -0.46
C LEU A 21 7.14 11.74 -1.30
N VAL A 22 5.99 11.18 -1.69
CA VAL A 22 5.88 10.11 -2.67
C VAL A 22 4.83 10.49 -3.73
N THR A 23 5.11 10.19 -5.00
CA THR A 23 4.24 10.48 -6.14
C THR A 23 4.25 9.32 -7.15
N ASN A 24 3.27 9.30 -8.04
CA ASN A 24 3.23 8.41 -9.21
C ASN A 24 3.88 9.01 -10.47
N ALA A 25 4.44 10.22 -10.38
CA ALA A 25 5.11 10.92 -11.49
C ALA A 25 6.48 11.46 -11.05
N PRO A 26 7.49 11.47 -11.94
CA PRO A 26 8.82 11.98 -11.61
C PRO A 26 8.80 13.47 -11.28
N TYR A 27 9.65 13.88 -10.34
CA TYR A 27 9.89 15.30 -10.01
C TYR A 27 11.35 15.52 -9.62
N ARG A 28 11.79 16.79 -9.66
CA ARG A 28 13.19 17.15 -9.41
C ARG A 28 13.60 16.75 -7.98
N GLY A 29 14.69 16.00 -7.87
CA GLY A 29 15.22 15.51 -6.60
C GLY A 29 14.59 14.21 -6.09
N ALA A 30 13.66 13.61 -6.84
CA ALA A 30 13.07 12.33 -6.50
C ALA A 30 13.89 11.15 -7.04
N THR A 31 13.92 10.06 -6.28
CA THR A 31 14.44 8.77 -6.71
C THR A 31 13.30 7.86 -7.13
N ALA A 32 13.42 7.21 -8.28
CA ALA A 32 12.48 6.19 -8.72
C ALA A 32 12.63 4.91 -7.88
N LYS A 33 11.50 4.35 -7.45
CA LYS A 33 11.43 3.10 -6.68
C LYS A 33 10.39 2.18 -7.31
N ASN A 34 10.69 0.88 -7.31
CA ASN A 34 9.77 -0.14 -7.75
C ASN A 34 8.96 -0.62 -6.54
N LEU A 35 7.68 -0.29 -6.51
CA LEU A 35 6.74 -0.72 -5.50
C LEU A 35 6.13 -2.08 -5.90
N PRO A 36 6.30 -3.13 -5.08
CA PRO A 36 5.59 -4.38 -5.28
C PRO A 36 4.09 -4.19 -5.17
N ILE A 37 3.36 -4.61 -6.20
CA ILE A 37 1.89 -4.62 -6.23
C ILE A 37 1.42 -6.07 -6.32
N VAL A 38 0.53 -6.47 -5.42
CA VAL A 38 -0.08 -7.80 -5.43
C VAL A 38 -1.57 -7.68 -5.72
N ASN A 39 -2.01 -8.23 -6.85
CA ASN A 39 -3.41 -8.23 -7.29
C ASN A 39 -4.09 -9.57 -7.04
N THR A 40 -4.12 -10.05 -5.80
CA THR A 40 -4.83 -11.29 -5.44
C THR A 40 -6.34 -11.17 -5.63
N PHE A 41 -6.89 -9.99 -5.38
CA PHE A 41 -8.27 -9.66 -5.73
C PHE A 41 -8.32 -8.82 -7.01
N THR A 42 -8.97 -9.33 -8.06
CA THR A 42 -9.15 -8.62 -9.36
C THR A 42 -10.58 -8.12 -9.60
N GLY A 43 -11.51 -8.39 -8.67
CA GLY A 43 -12.91 -7.96 -8.77
C GLY A 43 -13.13 -6.47 -8.50
N THR A 44 -14.39 -6.02 -8.51
CA THR A 44 -14.79 -4.63 -8.25
C THR A 44 -15.95 -4.59 -7.25
N PRO A 45 -15.97 -3.65 -6.28
CA PRO A 45 -14.92 -2.67 -5.99
C PRO A 45 -13.73 -3.31 -5.26
N GLY A 46 -12.51 -2.82 -5.53
CA GLY A 46 -11.32 -3.22 -4.78
C GLY A 46 -10.31 -2.09 -4.62
N CYS A 47 -9.70 -2.00 -3.45
CA CYS A 47 -8.72 -0.99 -3.07
C CYS A 47 -7.41 -1.64 -2.61
N TYR A 48 -6.35 -0.85 -2.45
CA TYR A 48 -5.03 -1.35 -2.03
C TYR A 48 -4.76 -0.97 -0.59
N VAL A 49 -4.42 -1.98 0.21
CA VAL A 49 -3.81 -1.76 1.52
C VAL A 49 -2.30 -1.75 1.35
N ALA A 50 -1.63 -0.81 2.02
CA ALA A 50 -0.19 -0.78 2.10
C ALA A 50 0.30 -1.68 3.24
N CYS A 51 1.35 -2.46 3.00
CA CYS A 51 2.02 -3.23 4.02
C CYS A 51 3.20 -2.44 4.55
N TYR A 52 3.15 -2.04 5.82
CA TYR A 52 4.20 -1.27 6.46
C TYR A 52 5.07 -2.11 7.37
N SER A 53 6.27 -1.61 7.66
CA SER A 53 7.16 -2.12 8.70
C SER A 53 7.87 -0.97 9.41
N ARG A 54 8.43 -1.26 10.60
CA ARG A 54 9.43 -0.41 11.27
C ARG A 54 10.85 -0.64 10.75
N THR A 55 11.04 -1.61 9.85
CA THR A 55 12.34 -1.95 9.27
C THR A 55 12.55 -1.22 7.95
N ALA A 56 13.59 -0.39 7.88
CA ALA A 56 13.93 0.35 6.65
C ALA A 56 14.53 -0.56 5.56
N THR A 57 15.21 -1.63 5.95
CA THR A 57 15.89 -2.55 5.02
C THR A 57 14.89 -3.18 4.04
N ASN A 58 15.20 -3.11 2.73
CA ASN A 58 14.35 -3.58 1.63
C ASN A 58 12.98 -2.90 1.51
N SER A 59 12.75 -1.80 2.23
CA SER A 59 11.56 -0.98 2.04
C SER A 59 11.62 -0.15 0.76
N VAL A 60 10.45 0.33 0.31
CA VAL A 60 10.32 1.12 -0.92
C VAL A 60 10.47 2.61 -0.62
N TYR A 61 9.73 3.12 0.37
CA TYR A 61 9.77 4.51 0.83
C TYR A 61 9.25 4.63 2.28
N SER A 62 9.54 5.76 2.93
CA SER A 62 9.01 6.09 4.25
C SER A 62 7.75 6.96 4.15
N VAL A 63 6.86 6.80 5.11
CA VAL A 63 5.71 7.69 5.33
C VAL A 63 5.88 8.56 6.59
N GLY A 64 7.08 8.63 7.15
CA GLY A 64 7.37 9.31 8.42
C GLY A 64 7.39 8.37 9.63
N ASP A 65 7.81 8.89 10.78
CA ASP A 65 7.77 8.22 12.10
C ASP A 65 8.41 6.83 12.18
N GLY A 66 9.43 6.59 11.34
CA GLY A 66 10.09 5.29 11.24
C GLY A 66 9.19 4.19 10.66
N ILE A 67 8.16 4.57 9.90
CA ILE A 67 7.25 3.67 9.18
C ILE A 67 7.64 3.66 7.70
N TYR A 68 7.73 2.47 7.14
CA TYR A 68 8.17 2.24 5.77
C TYR A 68 7.20 1.33 5.02
N VAL A 69 6.92 1.66 3.76
CA VAL A 69 6.07 0.83 2.88
C VAL A 69 6.92 -0.25 2.23
N MET A 70 6.48 -1.50 2.37
CA MET A 70 7.12 -2.68 1.80
C MET A 70 6.50 -3.09 0.46
N GLY A 71 5.23 -2.75 0.24
CA GLY A 71 4.43 -3.12 -0.92
C GLY A 71 2.96 -2.83 -0.70
N GLN A 72 2.13 -3.14 -1.68
CA GLN A 72 0.68 -3.03 -1.56
C GLN A 72 -0.03 -4.30 -2.06
N VAL A 73 -1.16 -4.59 -1.44
CA VAL A 73 -2.01 -5.75 -1.77
C VAL A 73 -3.42 -5.26 -2.06
N ARG A 74 -3.99 -5.68 -3.18
CA ARG A 74 -5.37 -5.37 -3.54
C ARG A 74 -6.34 -6.31 -2.82
N VAL A 75 -7.36 -5.72 -2.21
CA VAL A 75 -8.41 -6.42 -1.46
C VAL A 75 -9.80 -5.96 -1.92
N PRO A 76 -10.87 -6.74 -1.68
CA PRO A 76 -12.23 -6.25 -1.84
C PRO A 76 -12.46 -5.06 -0.91
N GLY A 77 -13.04 -3.98 -1.43
CA GLY A 77 -13.21 -2.73 -0.68
C GLY A 77 -13.31 -1.52 -1.60
N SER A 78 -13.45 -0.35 -1.02
CA SER A 78 -13.55 0.91 -1.77
C SER A 78 -12.69 1.99 -1.12
N TYR A 79 -12.38 3.03 -1.88
CA TYR A 79 -11.71 4.22 -1.34
C TYR A 79 -12.70 5.20 -0.69
N ALA A 80 -12.38 5.67 0.51
CA ALA A 80 -12.93 6.88 1.09
C ALA A 80 -11.86 7.99 1.05
N GLY A 81 -11.93 8.85 0.04
CA GLY A 81 -10.80 9.71 -0.32
C GLY A 81 -9.57 8.86 -0.61
N ARG A 82 -8.44 9.13 0.07
CA ARG A 82 -7.18 8.40 -0.12
C ARG A 82 -7.06 7.08 0.65
N ILE A 83 -8.06 6.75 1.47
CA ILE A 83 -7.99 5.62 2.40
C ILE A 83 -8.74 4.43 1.80
N CYS A 84 -8.03 3.31 1.61
CA CYS A 84 -8.67 2.03 1.29
C CYS A 84 -9.44 1.53 2.50
N LEU A 85 -10.73 1.27 2.31
CA LEU A 85 -11.64 0.66 3.27
C LEU A 85 -11.96 -0.76 2.80
N PRO A 86 -11.28 -1.79 3.34
CA PRO A 86 -11.58 -3.17 3.01
C PRO A 86 -13.01 -3.53 3.40
N LYS A 87 -13.66 -4.38 2.59
CA LYS A 87 -15.04 -4.81 2.81
C LYS A 87 -15.18 -5.48 4.17
N GLY A 88 -16.11 -5.01 5.00
CA GLY A 88 -16.36 -5.48 6.36
C GLY A 88 -15.45 -4.86 7.44
N PHE A 89 -14.56 -3.92 7.06
CA PHE A 89 -13.62 -3.22 7.94
C PHE A 89 -13.67 -1.70 7.72
N GLU A 90 -14.78 -1.18 7.20
CA GLU A 90 -14.90 0.20 6.74
C GLU A 90 -14.73 1.25 7.86
N ALA A 91 -15.03 0.86 9.11
CA ALA A 91 -14.84 1.69 10.30
C ALA A 91 -13.74 1.17 11.25
N ALA A 92 -13.00 0.14 10.84
CA ALA A 92 -12.02 -0.54 11.68
C ALA A 92 -10.60 -0.04 11.41
N ASP A 93 -9.77 -0.04 12.45
CA ASP A 93 -8.33 0.13 12.29
C ASP A 93 -7.69 -1.19 11.86
N ILE A 94 -7.51 -1.36 10.55
CA ILE A 94 -6.94 -2.57 9.97
C ILE A 94 -5.47 -2.81 10.33
N SER A 95 -4.79 -1.84 10.96
CA SER A 95 -3.39 -2.00 11.41
C SER A 95 -3.27 -2.97 12.59
N ALA A 96 -4.30 -3.05 13.42
CA ALA A 96 -4.37 -3.96 14.56
C ALA A 96 -4.82 -5.37 14.14
N GLU A 97 -5.52 -5.48 13.02
CA GLU A 97 -6.22 -6.69 12.59
C GLU A 97 -5.27 -7.80 12.11
N PHE A 98 -5.34 -8.96 12.77
CA PHE A 98 -4.42 -10.08 12.54
C PHE A 98 -4.49 -10.63 11.10
N GLN A 99 -5.67 -10.68 10.51
CA GLN A 99 -5.85 -11.16 9.13
C GLN A 99 -5.06 -10.34 8.11
N PHE A 100 -4.88 -9.04 8.34
CA PHE A 100 -4.14 -8.17 7.43
C PHE A 100 -2.63 -8.24 7.66
N LYS A 101 -2.19 -8.50 8.90
CA LYS A 101 -0.80 -8.88 9.18
C LYS A 101 -0.43 -10.19 8.47
N ARG A 102 -1.32 -11.19 8.53
CA ARG A 102 -1.16 -12.45 7.80
C ARG A 102 -1.15 -12.22 6.29
N LEU A 103 -2.06 -11.41 5.75
CA LEU A 103 -2.08 -11.03 4.34
C LEU A 103 -0.73 -10.46 3.88
N CYS A 104 -0.20 -9.47 4.60
CA CYS A 104 1.09 -8.87 4.26
C CYS A 104 2.24 -9.89 4.29
N MET A 105 2.25 -10.79 5.27
CA MET A 105 3.26 -11.84 5.38
C MET A 105 3.19 -12.85 4.22
N GLU A 106 1.99 -13.32 3.88
CA GLU A 106 1.78 -14.31 2.82
C GLU A 106 2.04 -13.75 1.43
N GLN A 107 1.66 -12.50 1.19
CA GLN A 107 1.75 -11.87 -0.13
C GLN A 107 3.10 -11.19 -0.39
N LEU A 108 3.83 -10.80 0.66
CA LEU A 108 5.15 -10.16 0.57
C LEU A 108 6.20 -10.88 1.45
N PRO A 109 6.38 -12.21 1.33
CA PRO A 109 7.18 -13.01 2.27
C PRO A 109 8.70 -12.68 2.27
N LYS A 110 9.17 -11.98 1.22
CA LYS A 110 10.56 -11.52 1.13
C LYS A 110 10.87 -10.36 2.08
N VAL A 111 9.86 -9.54 2.41
CA VAL A 111 10.01 -8.30 3.18
C VAL A 111 9.17 -8.28 4.45
N CYS A 112 8.10 -9.08 4.50
CA CYS A 112 7.21 -9.23 5.64
C CYS A 112 7.28 -10.66 6.18
N ARG A 113 8.13 -10.88 7.20
CA ARG A 113 8.32 -12.20 7.83
C ARG A 113 7.86 -12.20 9.27
N ASN A 114 7.38 -13.33 9.80
CA ASN A 114 7.03 -13.48 11.22
C ASN A 114 6.11 -12.35 11.74
N TYR A 115 5.13 -11.94 10.94
CA TYR A 115 4.20 -10.84 11.27
C TYR A 115 4.88 -9.48 11.58
N SER A 116 6.09 -9.24 11.04
CA SER A 116 6.81 -7.96 11.17
C SER A 116 6.21 -6.79 10.37
N CYS A 117 5.15 -7.05 9.60
CA CYS A 117 4.40 -6.05 8.87
C CYS A 117 2.95 -5.98 9.34
N TRP A 118 2.35 -4.81 9.15
CA TRP A 118 0.92 -4.59 9.31
C TRP A 118 0.37 -3.86 8.09
N ALA A 119 -0.94 -3.94 7.86
CA ALA A 119 -1.58 -3.22 6.76
C ALA A 119 -2.16 -1.88 7.22
N GLY A 120 -2.31 -0.94 6.29
CA GLY A 120 -3.19 0.21 6.47
C GLY A 120 -3.72 0.73 5.16
N GLY A 121 -4.81 1.49 5.25
CA GLY A 121 -5.52 2.00 4.07
C GLY A 121 -4.84 3.18 3.41
N ASP A 122 -3.84 3.80 4.05
CA ASP A 122 -3.17 5.01 3.56
C ASP A 122 -1.89 4.69 2.79
N THR A 123 -1.93 4.80 1.47
CA THR A 123 -0.77 4.48 0.62
C THR A 123 0.29 5.60 0.58
N GLY A 124 0.25 6.58 1.48
CA GLY A 124 1.14 7.74 1.47
C GLY A 124 0.65 8.85 0.55
N GLY A 125 -0.66 8.86 0.23
CA GLY A 125 -1.34 9.99 -0.42
C GLY A 125 -1.14 10.16 -1.93
N TRP A 126 -0.46 9.24 -2.63
CA TRP A 126 -0.27 9.32 -4.09
C TRP A 126 -1.28 8.51 -4.91
N PHE A 127 -1.95 7.54 -4.27
CA PHE A 127 -3.05 6.77 -4.84
C PHE A 127 -4.29 7.00 -3.97
N GLY A 128 -5.47 7.04 -4.58
CA GLY A 128 -6.74 7.35 -3.90
C GLY A 128 -7.26 8.78 -4.10
N THR A 129 -6.53 9.68 -4.77
CA THR A 129 -6.97 11.07 -5.03
C THR A 129 -7.52 11.26 -6.45
N PRO A 130 -8.66 11.95 -6.65
CA PRO A 130 -9.26 12.18 -7.97
C PRO A 130 -8.37 12.94 -8.95
#